data_AF-A0A6L5G4L0-F1
#
_entry.id   AF-A0A6L5G4L0-F1
#
_cell.length_a   1.000
_cell.length_b   1.000
_cell.length_c   1.000
_cell.angle_alpha   90.00
_cell.angle_beta   90.00
_cell.angle_gamma   90.00
#
_symmetry.space_group_name_H-M   'P 1'
#
loop_
_entity.id
_entity.type
_entity.pdbx_description
1 polymer ?
#
loop_
_entity_poly.entity_id
_entity_poly.type
_entity_poly.pdbx_seq_one_letter_code
_entity_poly.pdbx_strand_id
1 'polypeptide(L)'
;MVGMLELLARNWAWVLARGIVTILFGALAILWPGITLIAMVILFGAYAVVDGATAIAMGMRRHTGRAVLIGVGVLGVVAGIIALVWPGISALALLYVIAFWAIVTGIGSIVSGVGLAGDPGGRWLFILSGLAGVILGILLLADPEEGAIALVVTIGFFAVVWGLLTVVTSVRLRRLSQEI
;
A
#
# COMPACT_ATOMS: atom_id res chain seq x y z
N MET A 1 3.28 -29.80 -1.75
CA MET A 1 3.73 -28.81 -2.76
C MET A 1 3.04 -29.00 -4.12
N VAL A 2 2.92 -30.23 -4.64
CA VAL A 2 2.20 -30.54 -5.90
C VAL A 2 0.72 -30.11 -5.89
N GLY A 3 -0.04 -30.39 -4.82
CA GLY A 3 -1.47 -30.01 -4.75
C GLY A 3 -1.76 -28.49 -4.75
N MET A 4 -0.81 -27.64 -4.33
CA MET A 4 -0.97 -26.18 -4.39
C MET A 4 -0.79 -25.66 -5.82
N LEU A 5 0.11 -26.29 -6.60
CA LEU A 5 0.32 -25.96 -8.00
C LEU A 5 -0.87 -26.42 -8.86
N GLU A 6 -1.50 -27.55 -8.56
CA GLU A 6 -2.71 -28.02 -9.23
C GLU A 6 -3.92 -27.09 -8.99
N LEU A 7 -4.11 -26.60 -7.76
CA LEU A 7 -5.16 -25.61 -7.44
C LEU A 7 -4.96 -24.28 -8.18
N LEU A 8 -3.71 -23.81 -8.28
CA LEU A 8 -3.36 -22.60 -9.03
C LEU A 8 -3.48 -22.80 -10.54
N ALA A 9 -3.10 -23.98 -11.05
CA ALA A 9 -3.22 -24.34 -12.45
C ALA A 9 -4.69 -24.41 -12.88
N ARG A 10 -5.59 -24.97 -12.05
CA ARG A 10 -7.04 -24.99 -12.31
C ARG A 10 -7.65 -23.58 -12.30
N ASN A 11 -7.11 -22.67 -11.50
CA ASN A 11 -7.55 -21.28 -11.39
C ASN A 11 -6.71 -20.28 -12.23
N TRP A 12 -5.99 -20.75 -13.27
CA TRP A 12 -5.14 -19.90 -14.12
C TRP A 12 -5.89 -18.69 -14.70
N ALA A 13 -7.17 -18.86 -15.03
CA ALA A 13 -8.01 -17.81 -15.57
C ALA A 13 -8.23 -16.67 -14.57
N TRP A 14 -8.34 -16.97 -13.27
CA TRP A 14 -8.43 -15.94 -12.23
C TRP A 14 -7.13 -15.18 -12.05
N VAL A 15 -5.99 -15.87 -12.13
CA VAL A 15 -4.67 -15.24 -12.06
C VAL A 15 -4.47 -14.30 -13.26
N LEU A 16 -4.88 -14.72 -14.46
CA LEU A 16 -4.83 -13.89 -15.66
C LEU A 16 -5.72 -12.65 -15.54
N ALA A 17 -6.98 -12.82 -15.14
CA ALA A 17 -7.92 -11.71 -14.95
C ALA A 17 -7.39 -10.70 -13.93
N ARG A 18 -6.86 -11.18 -12.80
CA ARG A 18 -6.21 -10.33 -11.78
C ARG A 18 -5.03 -9.56 -12.37
N GLY A 19 -4.18 -10.22 -13.16
CA GLY A 19 -3.05 -9.58 -13.84
C GLY A 19 -3.50 -8.43 -14.75
N ILE A 20 -4.51 -8.68 -15.61
CA ILE A 20 -5.08 -7.67 -16.51
C ILE A 20 -5.67 -6.50 -15.73
N VAL A 21 -6.46 -6.76 -14.69
CA VAL A 21 -7.03 -5.70 -13.84
C VAL A 21 -5.93 -4.86 -13.19
N THR A 22 -4.86 -5.49 -12.73
CA THR A 22 -3.71 -4.79 -12.13
C THR A 22 -3.02 -3.88 -13.15
N ILE A 23 -2.84 -4.34 -14.39
CA ILE A 23 -2.27 -3.53 -15.47
C ILE A 23 -3.16 -2.33 -15.77
N LEU A 24 -4.47 -2.54 -15.91
CA LEU A 24 -5.43 -1.47 -16.18
C LEU A 24 -5.44 -0.42 -15.06
N PHE A 25 -5.43 -0.86 -13.81
CA PHE A 25 -5.30 0.02 -12.66
C PHE A 25 -4.00 0.84 -12.73
N GLY A 26 -2.87 0.19 -12.99
CA GLY A 26 -1.58 0.86 -13.11
C GLY A 26 -1.53 1.86 -14.28
N ALA A 27 -2.13 1.53 -15.42
CA ALA A 27 -2.25 2.44 -16.55
C ALA A 27 -3.12 3.66 -16.22
N LEU A 28 -4.26 3.48 -15.56
CA LEU A 28 -5.11 4.58 -15.11
C LEU A 28 -4.40 5.48 -14.10
N ALA A 29 -3.61 4.90 -13.20
CA ALA A 29 -2.81 5.64 -12.23
C ALA A 29 -1.77 6.56 -12.90
N ILE A 30 -1.16 6.10 -14.00
CA ILE A 30 -0.15 6.88 -14.73
C ILE A 30 -0.81 7.93 -15.63
N LEU A 31 -1.89 7.57 -16.33
CA LEU A 31 -2.55 8.45 -17.30
C LEU A 31 -3.39 9.53 -16.61
N TRP A 32 -4.06 9.19 -15.50
CA TRP A 32 -4.93 10.07 -14.74
C TRP A 32 -4.63 9.99 -13.23
N PRO A 33 -3.46 10.51 -12.79
CA PRO A 33 -3.05 10.42 -11.40
C PRO A 33 -4.00 11.14 -10.45
N GLY A 34 -4.55 12.30 -10.85
CA GLY A 34 -5.50 13.05 -10.01
C GLY A 34 -6.80 12.28 -9.75
N ILE A 35 -7.39 11.68 -10.78
CA ILE A 35 -8.61 10.86 -10.64
C ILE A 35 -8.32 9.62 -9.80
N THR A 36 -7.19 8.97 -10.08
CA THR A 36 -6.79 7.76 -9.35
C THR A 36 -6.52 8.05 -7.88
N LEU A 37 -5.88 9.18 -7.56
CA LEU A 37 -5.68 9.63 -6.20
C LEU A 37 -7.01 9.79 -5.45
N ILE A 38 -7.97 10.50 -6.04
CA ILE A 38 -9.31 10.67 -5.46
C ILE A 38 -9.99 9.31 -5.26
N ALA A 39 -9.93 8.42 -6.25
CA ALA A 39 -10.50 7.08 -6.14
C ALA A 39 -9.87 6.29 -4.99
N MET A 40 -8.53 6.35 -4.83
CA MET A 40 -7.83 5.70 -3.72
C MET A 40 -8.25 6.27 -2.37
N VAL A 41 -8.41 7.60 -2.25
CA VAL A 41 -8.88 8.24 -1.02
C VAL A 41 -10.30 7.83 -0.68
N ILE A 42 -11.20 7.76 -1.67
CA ILE A 42 -12.58 7.32 -1.46
C ILE A 42 -12.61 5.86 -0.99
N LEU A 43 -11.85 4.98 -1.65
CA LEU A 43 -11.75 3.57 -1.26
C LEU A 43 -11.18 3.42 0.15
N PHE A 44 -10.14 4.18 0.48
CA PHE A 44 -9.56 4.23 1.82
C PHE A 44 -10.58 4.75 2.85
N GLY A 45 -11.30 5.81 2.54
CA GLY A 45 -12.32 6.38 3.43
C GLY A 45 -13.45 5.39 3.71
N ALA A 46 -13.96 4.73 2.67
CA ALA A 46 -14.97 3.68 2.81
C ALA A 46 -14.44 2.51 3.66
N TYR A 47 -13.21 2.06 3.40
CA TYR A 47 -12.55 1.03 4.21
C TYR A 47 -12.41 1.45 5.68
N ALA A 48 -11.94 2.67 5.95
CA ALA A 48 -11.75 3.19 7.30
C ALA A 48 -13.06 3.31 8.09
N VAL A 49 -14.17 3.65 7.43
CA VAL A 49 -15.50 3.62 8.04
C VAL A 49 -15.90 2.20 8.43
N VAL A 50 -15.73 1.23 7.52
CA VAL A 50 -16.06 -0.17 7.80
C VAL A 50 -15.19 -0.72 8.93
N ASP A 51 -13.87 -0.54 8.84
CA ASP A 51 -12.91 -0.97 9.84
C ASP A 51 -13.21 -0.34 11.21
N GLY A 52 -13.42 0.98 11.25
CA GLY A 52 -13.77 1.69 12.48
C GLY A 52 -15.09 1.19 13.09
N ALA A 53 -16.12 0.93 12.27
CA ALA A 53 -17.37 0.34 12.74
C ALA A 53 -17.17 -1.07 13.31
N THR A 54 -16.34 -1.89 12.67
CA THR A 54 -16.01 -3.22 13.21
C THR A 54 -15.22 -3.13 14.53
N ALA A 55 -14.30 -2.18 14.66
CA ALA A 55 -13.53 -1.95 15.89
C ALA A 55 -14.43 -1.52 17.06
N ILE A 56 -15.42 -0.65 16.82
CA ILE A 56 -16.44 -0.30 17.81
C ILE A 56 -17.25 -1.54 18.20
N ALA A 57 -17.72 -2.32 17.22
CA ALA A 57 -18.49 -3.54 17.45
C ALA A 57 -17.72 -4.58 18.29
N MET A 58 -16.43 -4.77 18.01
CA MET A 58 -15.55 -5.64 18.79
C MET A 58 -15.26 -5.08 20.18
N GLY A 59 -15.07 -3.76 20.30
CA GLY A 59 -14.84 -3.08 21.57
C GLY A 59 -16.01 -3.23 22.55
N MET A 60 -17.25 -3.19 22.04
CA MET A 60 -18.45 -3.43 22.85
C MET A 60 -18.53 -4.86 23.41
N ARG A 61 -17.88 -5.83 22.78
CA ARG A 61 -17.87 -7.25 23.21
C ARG A 61 -16.70 -7.61 24.13
N ARG A 62 -15.73 -6.71 24.34
CA ARG A 62 -14.55 -6.96 25.19
C ARG A 62 -14.70 -6.38 26.59
N HIS A 63 -14.18 -7.11 27.58
CA HIS A 63 -14.14 -6.66 28.97
C HIS A 63 -12.90 -5.82 29.29
N THR A 64 -11.74 -6.14 28.71
CA THR A 64 -10.47 -5.41 28.87
C THR A 64 -10.07 -4.71 27.56
N GLY A 65 -9.50 -3.51 27.67
CA GLY A 65 -9.09 -2.71 26.51
C GLY A 65 -10.23 -2.11 25.67
N ARG A 66 -11.49 -2.21 26.14
CA ARG A 66 -12.69 -1.73 25.41
C ARG A 66 -12.59 -0.26 24.99
N ALA A 67 -12.10 0.60 25.88
CA ALA A 67 -12.10 2.04 25.68
C ALA A 67 -11.13 2.43 24.55
N VAL A 68 -9.99 1.73 24.46
CA VAL A 68 -9.02 1.92 23.39
C VAL A 68 -9.62 1.48 22.05
N LEU A 69 -10.24 0.30 21.99
CA LEU A 69 -10.87 -0.21 20.76
C LEU A 69 -12.01 0.67 20.26
N ILE A 70 -12.89 1.11 21.15
CA ILE A 70 -13.98 2.02 20.79
C ILE A 70 -13.42 3.37 20.36
N GLY A 71 -12.42 3.91 21.07
CA GLY A 71 -11.77 5.17 20.72
C GLY A 71 -11.12 5.10 19.33
N VAL A 72 -10.33 4.07 19.06
CA VAL A 72 -9.72 3.83 17.74
C VAL A 72 -10.79 3.68 16.66
N GLY A 73 -11.87 2.94 16.95
CA GLY A 73 -12.95 2.75 15.99
C GLY A 73 -13.72 4.04 15.67
N VAL A 74 -14.00 4.87 16.67
CA VAL A 74 -14.62 6.20 16.47
C VAL A 74 -13.69 7.10 15.64
N LEU A 75 -12.40 7.15 15.97
CA LEU A 75 -11.42 7.89 15.19
C LEU A 75 -11.35 7.40 13.74
N GLY A 76 -11.38 6.09 13.52
CA GLY A 76 -11.41 5.48 12.19
C GLY A 76 -12.65 5.86 11.38
N VAL A 77 -13.84 5.82 11.99
CA VAL A 77 -15.09 6.24 11.33
C VAL A 77 -15.05 7.73 10.99
N VAL A 78 -14.64 8.58 11.92
CA VAL A 78 -14.56 10.03 11.70
C VAL A 78 -13.54 10.34 10.59
N ALA A 79 -12.35 9.73 10.64
CA ALA A 79 -11.34 9.89 9.60
C ALA A 79 -11.85 9.42 8.23
N GLY A 80 -12.56 8.29 8.19
CA GLY A 80 -13.16 7.77 6.96
C GLY A 80 -14.24 8.69 6.39
N ILE A 81 -15.10 9.26 7.23
CA ILE A 81 -16.10 10.26 6.79
C ILE A 81 -15.41 11.52 6.25
N ILE A 82 -14.38 12.03 6.93
CA ILE A 82 -13.59 13.18 6.45
C ILE A 82 -12.97 12.87 5.09
N ALA A 83 -12.42 11.67 4.90
CA ALA A 83 -11.86 11.21 3.63
C ALA A 83 -12.89 11.20 2.49
N LEU A 84 -14.13 10.82 2.78
CA LEU A 84 -15.20 10.78 1.79
C LEU A 84 -15.76 12.17 1.46
N VAL A 85 -15.87 13.06 2.45
CA VAL A 85 -16.44 14.40 2.26
C VAL A 85 -15.42 15.33 1.61
N TRP A 86 -14.16 15.30 2.05
CA TRP A 86 -13.07 16.16 1.56
C TRP A 86 -11.90 15.32 1.04
N PRO A 87 -12.03 14.72 -0.17
CA PRO A 87 -11.02 13.82 -0.71
C PRO A 87 -9.69 14.53 -1.00
N GLY A 88 -9.71 15.80 -1.43
CA GLY A 88 -8.48 16.57 -1.69
C GLY A 88 -7.64 16.80 -0.42
N ILE A 89 -8.26 17.28 0.66
CA ILE A 89 -7.58 17.50 1.94
C ILE A 89 -7.10 16.18 2.53
N SER A 90 -7.90 15.12 2.38
CA SER A 90 -7.56 13.80 2.91
C SER A 90 -6.44 13.13 2.14
N ALA A 91 -6.31 13.38 0.83
CA ALA A 91 -5.15 12.99 0.05
C ALA A 91 -3.85 13.60 0.61
N LEU A 92 -3.87 14.91 0.91
CA LEU A 92 -2.75 15.61 1.53
C LEU A 92 -2.46 15.09 2.94
N ALA A 93 -3.48 14.84 3.75
CA ALA A 93 -3.33 14.27 5.07
C ALA A 93 -2.65 12.88 5.02
N LEU A 94 -3.10 12.02 4.10
CA LEU A 94 -2.47 10.71 3.87
C LEU A 94 -1.02 10.86 3.40
N LEU A 95 -0.74 11.80 2.50
CA LEU A 95 0.61 12.09 2.07
C LEU A 95 1.50 12.53 3.25
N TYR A 96 1.02 13.40 4.13
CA TYR A 96 1.78 13.81 5.30
C TYR A 96 2.08 12.64 6.24
N VAL A 97 1.11 11.74 6.43
CA VAL A 97 1.32 10.50 7.19
C VAL A 97 2.40 9.65 6.52
N ILE A 98 2.34 9.46 5.20
CA ILE A 98 3.34 8.70 4.44
C ILE A 98 4.73 9.35 4.54
N ALA A 99 4.82 10.67 4.38
CA ALA A 99 6.06 11.42 4.42
C ALA A 99 6.71 11.34 5.81
N PHE A 100 5.94 11.56 6.86
CA PHE A 100 6.44 11.46 8.23
C PHE A 100 6.86 10.02 8.56
N TRP A 101 6.07 9.02 8.14
CA TRP A 101 6.42 7.61 8.30
C TRP A 101 7.73 7.27 7.58
N ALA A 102 7.92 7.74 6.34
CA ALA A 102 9.14 7.55 5.57
C ALA A 102 10.36 8.16 6.27
N ILE A 103 10.22 9.36 6.87
CA ILE A 103 11.28 9.98 7.66
C ILE A 103 11.61 9.17 8.90
N VAL A 104 10.60 8.79 9.70
CA VAL A 104 10.81 8.05 10.96
C VAL A 104 11.46 6.68 10.68
N THR A 105 10.94 5.94 9.70
CA THR A 105 11.50 4.65 9.30
C THR A 105 12.89 4.80 8.67
N GLY A 106 13.11 5.85 7.88
CA GLY A 106 14.40 6.15 7.27
C GLY A 106 15.47 6.45 8.33
N ILE A 107 15.16 7.30 9.31
CA ILE A 107 16.02 7.56 10.47
C ILE A 107 16.28 6.27 11.24
N GLY A 108 15.23 5.48 11.52
CA GLY A 108 15.35 4.18 12.17
C GLY A 108 16.31 3.25 11.44
N SER A 109 16.21 3.17 10.11
CA SER A 109 17.09 2.35 9.26
C SER A 109 18.54 2.82 9.30
N ILE A 110 18.79 4.13 9.30
CA ILE A 110 20.16 4.69 9.46
C ILE A 110 20.73 4.28 10.82
N VAL A 111 19.95 4.46 11.90
CA VAL A 111 20.38 4.10 13.26
C VAL A 111 20.68 2.60 13.37
N SER A 112 19.80 1.74 12.85
CA SER A 112 20.02 0.30 12.80
C SER A 112 21.26 -0.07 11.98
N GLY A 113 21.49 0.60 10.85
CA GLY A 113 22.67 0.38 10.00
C GLY A 113 23.99 0.71 10.71
N VAL A 114 24.03 1.80 11.49
CA VAL A 114 25.22 2.16 12.28
C VAL A 114 25.52 1.12 13.36
N GLY A 115 24.49 0.47 13.90
CA GLY A 115 24.61 -0.59 14.90
C GLY A 115 25.08 -1.95 14.35
N LEU A 116 25.12 -2.16 13.02
CA LEU A 116 25.59 -3.40 12.41
C LEU A 116 27.11 -3.50 12.46
N ALA A 117 27.62 -4.15 13.51
CA ALA A 117 29.02 -4.54 13.61
C ALA A 117 29.24 -5.91 12.90
N GLY A 118 30.12 -5.94 11.91
CA GLY A 118 30.57 -7.20 11.26
C GLY A 118 29.96 -7.52 9.89
N ASP A 119 28.97 -6.76 9.42
CA ASP A 119 28.44 -6.87 8.04
C ASP A 119 28.48 -5.51 7.32
N PRO A 120 29.57 -5.19 6.61
CA PRO A 120 29.70 -3.93 5.86
C PRO A 120 28.66 -3.79 4.74
N GLY A 121 28.23 -4.91 4.15
CA GLY A 121 27.26 -4.93 3.06
C GLY A 121 25.86 -4.58 3.58
N GLY A 122 25.42 -5.28 4.63
CA GLY A 122 24.18 -4.97 5.33
C GLY A 122 24.16 -3.53 5.86
N ARG A 123 25.23 -3.11 6.53
CA ARG A 123 25.37 -1.74 7.04
C ARG A 123 25.13 -0.68 5.98
N TRP A 124 25.77 -0.79 4.81
CA TRP A 124 25.56 0.19 3.75
C TRP A 124 24.15 0.15 3.16
N LEU A 125 23.57 -1.03 3.03
CA LEU A 125 22.19 -1.18 2.55
C LEU A 125 21.19 -0.45 3.47
N PHE A 126 21.31 -0.61 4.79
CA PHE A 126 20.44 0.03 5.78
C PHE A 126 20.61 1.55 5.82
N ILE A 127 21.85 2.04 5.73
CA ILE A 127 22.13 3.48 5.72
C ILE A 127 21.62 4.13 4.43
N LEU A 128 21.90 3.54 3.26
CA LEU A 128 21.47 4.09 1.97
C LEU A 128 19.95 4.05 1.81
N SER A 129 19.30 2.95 2.18
CA SER A 129 17.83 2.87 2.18
C SER A 129 17.20 3.86 3.15
N GLY A 130 17.80 4.03 4.33
CA GLY A 130 17.33 5.00 5.32
C GLY A 130 17.48 6.44 4.84
N LEU A 131 18.62 6.79 4.25
CA LEU A 131 18.84 8.10 3.62
C LEU A 131 17.84 8.35 2.49
N ALA A 132 17.62 7.37 1.62
CA ALA A 132 16.63 7.47 0.56
C ALA A 132 15.23 7.71 1.12
N GLY A 133 14.85 7.03 2.20
CA GLY A 133 13.56 7.22 2.88
C GLY A 133 13.39 8.62 3.49
N VAL A 134 14.44 9.14 4.15
CA VAL A 134 14.43 10.50 4.72
C VAL A 134 14.34 11.54 3.61
N ILE A 135 15.15 11.42 2.56
CA ILE A 135 15.13 12.34 1.41
C ILE A 135 13.76 12.31 0.76
N LEU A 136 13.21 11.13 0.51
CA LEU A 136 11.87 10.99 -0.06
C LEU A 136 10.82 11.67 0.81
N GLY A 137 10.84 11.44 2.13
CA GLY A 137 9.91 12.09 3.04
C GLY A 137 10.04 13.62 3.04
N ILE A 138 11.26 14.16 3.01
CA ILE A 138 11.49 15.62 2.91
C ILE A 138 10.97 16.16 1.58
N LEU A 139 11.23 15.47 0.47
CA LEU A 139 10.75 15.89 -0.85
C LEU A 139 9.23 15.90 -0.93
N LEU A 140 8.56 14.89 -0.32
CA LEU A 140 7.09 14.87 -0.23
C LEU A 140 6.54 16.04 0.60
N LEU A 141 7.27 16.52 1.61
CA LEU A 141 6.85 17.67 2.42
C LEU A 141 7.08 19.01 1.72
N ALA A 142 8.07 19.10 0.84
CA ALA A 142 8.40 20.33 0.11
C ALA A 142 7.30 20.70 -0.88
N ASP A 143 6.87 19.74 -1.70
CA ASP A 143 5.82 19.92 -2.71
C ASP A 143 4.77 18.80 -2.58
N PRO A 144 3.80 18.93 -1.65
CA PRO A 144 2.89 17.83 -1.31
C PRO A 144 1.91 17.50 -2.45
N GLU A 145 1.49 18.47 -3.27
CA GLU A 145 0.61 18.20 -4.40
C GLU A 145 1.31 17.35 -5.47
N GLU A 146 2.53 17.73 -5.86
CA GLU A 146 3.34 16.95 -6.78
C GLU A 146 3.78 15.63 -6.17
N GLY A 147 4.09 15.61 -4.88
CA GLY A 147 4.43 14.40 -4.13
C GLY A 147 3.31 13.36 -4.15
N ALA A 148 2.05 13.78 -4.03
CA ALA A 148 0.90 12.87 -4.09
C ALA A 148 0.77 12.24 -5.49
N ILE A 149 0.93 13.06 -6.53
CA ILE A 149 0.92 12.62 -7.92
C ILE A 149 2.08 11.66 -8.18
N ALA A 150 3.30 12.01 -7.74
CA ALA A 150 4.49 11.19 -7.90
C ALA A 150 4.32 9.82 -7.23
N LEU A 151 3.73 9.76 -6.04
CA LEU A 151 3.41 8.50 -5.37
C LEU A 151 2.43 7.66 -6.18
N VAL A 152 1.34 8.26 -6.68
CA VAL A 152 0.34 7.53 -7.49
C VAL A 152 0.95 7.00 -8.79
N VAL A 153 1.74 7.82 -9.49
CA VAL A 153 2.44 7.40 -10.72
C VAL A 153 3.43 6.28 -10.42
N THR A 154 4.18 6.38 -9.32
CA THR A 154 5.12 5.35 -8.88
C THR A 154 4.39 4.04 -8.58
N ILE A 155 3.30 4.09 -7.80
CA ILE A 155 2.45 2.93 -7.52
C ILE A 155 1.88 2.35 -8.82
N GLY A 156 1.45 3.21 -9.75
CA GLY A 156 0.94 2.82 -11.06
C GLY A 156 1.98 2.06 -11.89
N PHE A 157 3.21 2.58 -11.93
CA PHE A 157 4.33 1.92 -12.61
C PHE A 157 4.60 0.53 -12.02
N PHE A 158 4.70 0.42 -10.69
CA PHE A 158 4.86 -0.87 -10.02
C PHE A 158 3.69 -1.82 -10.30
N ALA A 159 2.45 -1.31 -10.32
CA ALA A 159 1.26 -2.10 -10.63
C ALA A 159 1.31 -2.66 -12.07
N VAL A 160 1.74 -1.86 -13.06
CA VAL A 160 1.92 -2.34 -14.43
C VAL A 160 2.97 -3.44 -14.49
N VAL A 161 4.16 -3.23 -13.90
CA VAL A 161 5.23 -4.23 -13.89
C VAL A 161 4.76 -5.53 -13.22
N TRP A 162 4.15 -5.43 -12.05
CA TRP A 162 3.64 -6.58 -11.31
C TRP A 162 2.51 -7.30 -12.05
N GLY A 163 1.62 -6.54 -12.69
CA GLY A 163 0.55 -7.06 -13.52
C GLY A 163 1.09 -7.84 -14.72
N LEU A 164 2.11 -7.32 -15.41
CA LEU A 164 2.79 -8.03 -16.51
C LEU A 164 3.42 -9.35 -16.03
N LEU A 165 4.14 -9.32 -14.91
CA LEU A 165 4.72 -10.54 -14.32
C LEU A 165 3.64 -11.58 -13.97
N THR A 166 2.50 -11.12 -13.46
CA THR A 166 1.36 -11.98 -13.11
C THR A 166 0.72 -12.58 -14.37
N VAL A 167 0.54 -11.80 -15.43
CA VAL A 167 0.03 -12.29 -16.73
C VAL A 167 0.97 -13.34 -17.29
N VAL A 168 2.28 -13.09 -17.32
CA VAL A 168 3.28 -14.08 -17.79
C VAL A 168 3.21 -15.36 -16.98
N THR A 169 3.08 -15.26 -15.66
CA THR A 169 2.95 -16.42 -14.76
C THR A 169 1.65 -17.19 -15.01
N SER A 170 0.54 -16.50 -15.25
CA SER A 170 -0.75 -17.13 -15.55
C SER A 170 -0.71 -17.95 -16.84
N VAL A 171 0.00 -17.47 -17.87
CA VAL A 171 0.19 -18.20 -19.13
C VAL A 171 1.04 -19.45 -18.91
N ARG A 172 2.06 -19.38 -18.04
CA ARG A 172 2.85 -20.56 -17.64
C ARG A 172 2.00 -21.58 -16.88
N LEU A 173 1.16 -21.13 -15.95
CA LEU A 173 0.21 -22.00 -15.21
C LEU A 173 -0.79 -22.68 -16.13
N ARG A 174 -1.31 -21.96 -17.15
CA ARG A 174 -2.19 -22.55 -18.17
C ARG A 174 -1.53 -23.69 -18.92
N ARG A 175 -0.25 -23.56 -19.30
CA ARG A 175 0.50 -24.62 -20.00
C ARG A 175 0.69 -25.86 -19.12
N LEU A 176 1.07 -25.65 -17.86
CA LEU A 176 1.20 -26.75 -16.88
C LEU A 176 -0.13 -27.46 -16.63
N SER A 177 -1.25 -26.73 -16.62
CA SER A 177 -2.59 -27.33 -16.54
C SER A 177 -2.99 -28.17 -17.76
N GLN A 178 -2.32 -28.02 -18.90
CA GLN A 178 -2.57 -28.80 -20.11
C GLN A 178 -1.67 -30.03 -20.21
N GLU A 179 -0.57 -30.08 -19.44
CA GLU A 179 0.39 -31.19 -19.39
C GLU A 179 0.05 -32.22 -18.29
N ILE A 180 -0.76 -31.83 -17.30
CA ILE A 180 -1.31 -32.69 -16.23
C ILE A 180 -2.71 -33.17 -16.64
#